data_AF-A0A820FHC7-F1
#
_entry.id   AF-A0A820FHC7-F1
#
_cell.length_a   1.000
_cell.length_b   1.000
_cell.length_c   1.000
_cell.angle_alpha   90.00
_cell.angle_beta   90.00
_cell.angle_gamma   90.00
#
_symmetry.space_group_name_H-M   'P 1'
#
loop_
_entity.id
_entity.type
_entity.pdbx_description
1 polymer ?
#
loop_
_entity_poly.entity_id
_entity_poly.type
_entity_poly.pdbx_seq_one_letter_code
_entity_poly.pdbx_strand_id
1 'polypeptide(L)'
;MLRRFFLFYSTFNADQYELSPWTGEFEPKTSNTIPFSILDPFEHDHNLTSNISQSNWLKFQEECSLAHQIFDECSKKRQHKSWGLSLILTRKSLPKNNFLHEQQKLYNYSQTTNTIELISKELNEEQLKENVDFILKDILLFERINYEMIRRKRPASPSIIDNTNVTPNSLAEQMDETLSTKRRRIDDDEYKLTPTKDSSYSKEKIYFQVIYRTWQDRRKLKRRIENENKNASMFERETLISLQLKDDKDHHLVTPIYFSMEIKLLQATSDETKNKAHICLELQTNEQHQLFADISHFLNLYLPKMLNNQADD
;
A
#
# COMPACT_ATOMS: atom_id res chain seq x y z
N MET A 1 -18.99 -29.00 0.86
CA MET A 1 -19.69 -27.73 1.14
C MET A 1 -18.69 -26.59 1.38
N LEU A 2 -17.80 -26.71 2.37
CA LEU A 2 -16.84 -25.65 2.72
C LEU A 2 -15.91 -25.18 1.58
N ARG A 3 -15.40 -26.10 0.73
CA ARG A 3 -14.63 -25.73 -0.48
C ARG A 3 -15.42 -24.83 -1.43
N ARG A 4 -16.72 -25.10 -1.60
CA ARG A 4 -17.61 -24.31 -2.46
C ARG A 4 -17.90 -22.94 -1.85
N PHE A 5 -18.02 -22.86 -0.52
CA PHE A 5 -18.16 -21.60 0.19
C PHE A 5 -16.98 -20.66 -0.09
N PHE A 6 -15.75 -21.16 0.07
CA PHE A 6 -14.55 -20.35 -0.17
C PHE A 6 -14.41 -19.94 -1.64
N LEU A 7 -14.65 -20.87 -2.57
CA LEU A 7 -14.67 -20.56 -4.00
C LEU A 7 -15.70 -19.47 -4.32
N PHE A 8 -16.94 -19.65 -3.86
CA PHE A 8 -18.03 -18.72 -4.09
C PHE A 8 -17.67 -17.30 -3.67
N TYR A 9 -17.26 -17.10 -2.40
CA TYR A 9 -16.94 -15.77 -1.89
C TYR A 9 -15.65 -15.18 -2.46
N SER A 10 -14.69 -16.00 -2.88
CA SER A 10 -13.48 -15.52 -3.55
C SER A 10 -13.74 -14.91 -4.94
N THR A 11 -14.82 -15.34 -5.61
CA THR A 11 -15.19 -14.87 -6.96
C THR A 11 -16.48 -14.04 -6.97
N PHE A 12 -17.10 -13.81 -5.82
CA PHE A 12 -18.37 -13.11 -5.73
C PHE A 12 -18.20 -11.62 -6.09
N ASN A 13 -18.99 -11.14 -7.04
CA ASN A 13 -18.98 -9.75 -7.47
C ASN A 13 -19.92 -8.90 -6.59
N ALA A 14 -19.40 -8.46 -5.45
CA ALA A 14 -20.15 -7.65 -4.49
C ALA A 14 -20.48 -6.24 -5.00
N ASP A 15 -19.85 -5.77 -6.08
CA ASP A 15 -20.16 -4.46 -6.67
C ASP A 15 -21.48 -4.48 -7.45
N GLN A 16 -21.82 -5.65 -8.01
CA GLN A 16 -23.01 -5.83 -8.85
C GLN A 16 -24.18 -6.46 -8.11
N TYR A 17 -23.90 -7.31 -7.11
CA TYR A 17 -24.91 -8.18 -6.52
C TYR A 17 -24.98 -8.05 -4.99
N GLU A 18 -26.18 -8.25 -4.47
CA GLU A 18 -26.46 -8.45 -3.06
C GLU A 18 -27.10 -9.80 -2.78
N LEU A 19 -26.91 -10.30 -1.56
CA LEU A 19 -27.40 -11.61 -1.15
C LEU A 19 -28.74 -11.45 -0.44
N SER A 20 -29.80 -11.95 -1.08
CA SER A 20 -31.16 -11.94 -0.53
C SER A 20 -31.53 -13.34 -0.03
N PRO A 21 -31.73 -13.54 1.28
CA PRO A 21 -32.16 -14.83 1.82
C PRO A 21 -33.61 -15.17 1.43
N TRP A 22 -34.40 -14.19 0.99
CA TRP A 22 -35.80 -14.34 0.61
C TRP A 22 -35.97 -15.06 -0.72
N THR A 23 -35.19 -14.66 -1.72
CA THR A 23 -35.20 -15.25 -3.05
C THR A 23 -34.23 -16.42 -3.14
N GLY A 24 -33.18 -16.43 -2.32
CA GLY A 24 -32.08 -17.38 -2.46
C GLY A 24 -31.25 -17.15 -3.73
N GLU A 25 -31.46 -16.01 -4.38
CA GLU A 25 -30.80 -15.60 -5.62
C GLU A 25 -29.94 -14.35 -5.39
N PHE A 26 -29.19 -13.97 -6.43
CA PHE A 26 -28.41 -12.73 -6.43
C PHE A 26 -29.29 -11.60 -6.96
N GLU A 27 -29.53 -10.60 -6.12
CA GLU A 27 -30.28 -9.42 -6.51
C GLU A 27 -29.31 -8.33 -6.98
N PRO A 28 -29.68 -7.54 -7.99
CA PRO A 28 -28.86 -6.40 -8.42
C PRO A 28 -28.77 -5.41 -7.27
N LYS A 29 -27.55 -4.98 -6.98
CA LYS A 29 -27.25 -4.13 -5.83
C LYS A 29 -27.98 -2.80 -5.90
N THR A 30 -28.74 -2.49 -4.86
CA THR A 30 -29.53 -1.25 -4.75
C THR A 30 -28.70 -0.02 -4.37
N SER A 31 -27.57 -0.19 -3.70
CA SER A 31 -26.70 0.91 -3.25
C SER A 31 -25.23 0.69 -3.60
N ASN A 32 -24.64 1.65 -4.31
CA ASN A 32 -23.22 1.59 -4.72
C ASN A 32 -22.24 1.97 -3.60
N THR A 33 -22.72 2.45 -2.45
CA THR A 33 -21.84 2.96 -1.37
C THR A 33 -21.37 1.88 -0.41
N ILE A 34 -22.09 0.75 -0.35
CA ILE A 34 -21.82 -0.33 0.59
C ILE A 34 -20.92 -1.36 -0.11
N PRO A 35 -19.81 -1.82 0.48
CA PRO A 35 -18.88 -2.72 -0.20
C PRO A 35 -19.43 -4.13 -0.42
N PHE A 36 -20.25 -4.62 0.52
CA PHE A 36 -20.87 -5.94 0.49
C PHE A 36 -22.23 -5.88 1.18
N SER A 37 -23.26 -6.47 0.57
CA SER A 37 -24.65 -6.37 1.04
C SER A 37 -25.26 -7.76 1.24
N ILE A 38 -25.70 -8.02 2.46
CA ILE A 38 -26.58 -9.15 2.81
C ILE A 38 -27.84 -8.56 3.43
N LEU A 39 -28.98 -8.85 2.82
CA LEU A 39 -30.28 -8.41 3.32
C LEU A 39 -30.70 -9.24 4.53
N ASP A 40 -31.37 -8.59 5.48
CA ASP A 40 -31.95 -9.27 6.63
C ASP A 40 -33.15 -10.15 6.20
N PRO A 41 -33.27 -11.38 6.71
CA PRO A 41 -34.35 -12.31 6.39
C PRO A 41 -35.72 -11.97 7.00
N PHE A 42 -35.84 -10.87 7.75
CA PHE A 42 -37.09 -10.37 8.33
C PHE A 42 -37.34 -8.89 7.97
N GLU A 43 -36.29 -8.08 7.86
CA GLU A 43 -36.37 -6.64 7.58
C GLU A 43 -35.79 -6.27 6.20
N HIS A 44 -36.64 -5.99 5.21
CA HIS A 44 -36.22 -5.82 3.81
C HIS A 44 -35.28 -4.62 3.58
N ASP A 45 -35.41 -3.59 4.42
CA ASP A 45 -34.60 -2.37 4.33
C ASP A 45 -33.32 -2.46 5.20
N HIS A 46 -33.11 -3.58 5.90
CA HIS A 46 -31.97 -3.76 6.79
C HIS A 46 -30.84 -4.55 6.12
N ASN A 47 -29.64 -3.96 6.11
CA ASN A 47 -28.42 -4.58 5.62
C ASN A 47 -27.53 -5.03 6.79
N LEU A 48 -27.36 -6.35 6.92
CA LEU A 48 -26.60 -7.00 7.99
C LEU A 48 -25.10 -6.69 7.95
N THR A 49 -24.59 -6.26 6.80
CA THR A 49 -23.16 -6.01 6.55
C THR A 49 -22.84 -4.53 6.35
N SER A 50 -23.75 -3.64 6.74
CA SER A 50 -23.59 -2.18 6.65
C SER A 50 -22.36 -1.63 7.40
N ASN A 51 -21.85 -2.36 8.39
CA ASN A 51 -20.66 -2.00 9.17
C ASN A 51 -19.33 -2.48 8.55
N ILE A 52 -19.37 -3.25 7.46
CA ILE A 52 -18.16 -3.78 6.81
C ILE A 52 -17.59 -2.69 5.90
N SER A 53 -16.29 -2.42 6.02
CA SER A 53 -15.56 -1.52 5.12
C SER A 53 -15.06 -2.25 3.86
N GLN A 54 -14.82 -1.51 2.77
CA GLN A 54 -14.25 -2.07 1.53
C GLN A 54 -12.95 -2.84 1.80
N SER A 55 -12.09 -2.33 2.69
CA SER A 55 -10.84 -3.00 3.05
C SER A 55 -11.08 -4.35 3.73
N ASN A 56 -12.07 -4.44 4.63
CA ASN A 56 -12.38 -5.69 5.32
C ASN A 56 -13.00 -6.72 4.38
N TRP A 57 -13.85 -6.28 3.44
CA TRP A 57 -14.41 -7.14 2.40
C TRP A 57 -13.32 -7.73 1.49
N LEU A 58 -12.43 -6.88 0.96
CA LEU A 58 -11.33 -7.35 0.11
C LEU A 58 -10.42 -8.35 0.83
N LYS A 59 -10.08 -8.10 2.10
CA LYS A 59 -9.32 -9.05 2.93
C LYS A 59 -10.06 -10.37 3.09
N PHE A 60 -11.37 -10.33 3.30
CA PHE A 60 -12.18 -11.56 3.40
C PHE A 60 -12.17 -12.36 2.09
N GLN A 61 -12.28 -11.70 0.93
CA GLN A 61 -12.19 -12.38 -0.37
C GLN A 61 -10.82 -13.01 -0.60
N GLU A 62 -9.74 -12.32 -0.23
CA GLU A 62 -8.37 -12.83 -0.31
C GLU A 62 -8.18 -14.09 0.56
N GLU A 63 -8.63 -14.04 1.82
CA GLU A 63 -8.59 -15.19 2.73
C GLU A 63 -9.44 -16.37 2.21
N CYS A 64 -10.59 -16.10 1.57
CA CYS A 64 -11.39 -17.14 0.91
C CYS A 64 -10.65 -17.77 -0.27
N SER A 65 -9.98 -16.97 -1.10
CA SER A 65 -9.16 -17.46 -2.22
C SER A 65 -8.03 -18.36 -1.74
N LEU A 66 -7.30 -17.93 -0.70
CA LEU A 66 -6.24 -18.73 -0.08
C LEU A 66 -6.79 -20.03 0.50
N ALA A 67 -7.89 -19.98 1.24
CA ALA A 67 -8.52 -21.18 1.81
C ALA A 67 -8.96 -22.16 0.71
N HIS A 68 -9.45 -21.67 -0.43
CA HIS A 68 -9.78 -22.51 -1.58
C HIS A 68 -8.54 -23.19 -2.16
N GLN A 69 -7.44 -22.47 -2.37
CA GLN A 69 -6.16 -23.02 -2.84
C GLN A 69 -5.61 -24.09 -1.88
N ILE A 70 -5.69 -23.87 -0.56
CA ILE A 70 -5.29 -24.86 0.45
C ILE A 70 -6.05 -26.17 0.25
N PHE A 71 -7.37 -26.10 0.06
CA PHE A 71 -8.17 -27.31 -0.17
C PHE A 71 -7.72 -28.06 -1.44
N ASP A 72 -7.36 -27.32 -2.49
CA ASP A 72 -6.92 -27.90 -3.76
C ASP A 72 -5.55 -28.57 -3.65
N GLU A 73 -4.61 -27.99 -2.89
CA GLU A 73 -3.29 -28.60 -2.67
C GLU A 73 -3.32 -29.74 -1.65
N CYS A 74 -4.08 -29.59 -0.55
CA CYS A 74 -4.18 -30.63 0.49
C CYS A 74 -4.85 -31.90 -0.02
N SER A 75 -5.73 -31.78 -1.02
CA SER A 75 -6.32 -32.96 -1.67
C SER A 75 -5.29 -33.83 -2.38
N LYS A 76 -4.11 -33.27 -2.74
CA LYS A 76 -3.10 -33.91 -3.59
C LYS A 76 -1.96 -34.58 -2.82
N LYS A 77 -1.67 -34.20 -1.57
CA LYS A 77 -0.48 -34.71 -0.83
C LYS A 77 -0.72 -34.87 0.68
N ARG A 78 -0.60 -36.11 1.19
CA ARG A 78 -0.58 -36.44 2.64
C ARG A 78 0.79 -36.19 3.30
N GLN A 79 1.55 -35.19 2.86
CA GLN A 79 2.95 -35.00 3.30
C GLN A 79 3.11 -33.98 4.44
N HIS A 80 2.07 -33.23 4.80
CA HIS A 80 2.15 -32.21 5.84
C HIS A 80 1.67 -32.73 7.22
N LYS A 81 2.31 -32.24 8.30
CA LYS A 81 1.94 -32.57 9.70
C LYS A 81 0.53 -32.11 10.08
N SER A 82 -0.04 -31.17 9.34
CA SER A 82 -1.41 -30.66 9.46
C SER A 82 -2.11 -30.76 8.10
N TRP A 83 -3.40 -31.08 8.09
CA TRP A 83 -4.18 -31.31 6.88
C TRP A 83 -5.61 -30.76 7.00
N GLY A 84 -6.23 -30.45 5.87
CA GLY A 84 -7.64 -30.04 5.80
C GLY A 84 -7.94 -28.79 6.63
N LEU A 85 -8.99 -28.84 7.46
CA LEU A 85 -9.42 -27.73 8.31
C LEU A 85 -8.33 -27.21 9.26
N SER A 86 -7.44 -28.08 9.73
CA SER A 86 -6.39 -27.66 10.67
C SER A 86 -5.45 -26.62 10.08
N LEU A 87 -5.22 -26.64 8.76
CA LEU A 87 -4.38 -25.65 8.08
C LEU A 87 -5.07 -24.28 7.99
N ILE A 88 -6.37 -24.27 7.73
CA ILE A 88 -7.16 -23.03 7.64
C ILE A 88 -7.27 -22.36 9.00
N LEU A 89 -7.45 -23.15 10.07
CA LEU A 89 -7.58 -22.63 11.43
C LEU A 89 -6.25 -22.19 12.05
N THR A 90 -5.11 -22.67 11.52
CA THR A 90 -3.79 -22.32 12.03
C THR A 90 -3.05 -21.42 11.05
N ARG A 91 -3.23 -20.10 11.19
CA ARG A 91 -2.54 -19.04 10.40
C ARG A 91 -1.03 -19.25 10.20
N LYS A 92 -0.37 -20.04 11.06
CA LYS A 92 1.07 -20.33 11.05
C LYS A 92 1.52 -21.37 10.01
N SER A 93 0.59 -22.08 9.36
CA SER A 93 0.93 -23.29 8.59
C SER A 93 0.77 -23.15 7.08
N LEU A 94 0.44 -21.96 6.57
CA LEU A 94 0.43 -21.66 5.15
C LEU A 94 1.87 -21.41 4.67
N PRO A 95 2.52 -22.36 3.96
CA PRO A 95 3.81 -22.08 3.35
C PRO A 95 3.62 -21.01 2.27
N LYS A 96 4.02 -19.77 2.57
CA LYS A 96 4.08 -18.64 1.62
C LYS A 96 4.87 -18.96 0.34
N ASN A 97 5.64 -20.04 0.33
CA ASN A 97 6.58 -20.39 -0.72
C ASN A 97 6.13 -21.56 -1.64
N ASN A 98 5.04 -22.29 -1.32
CA ASN A 98 4.69 -23.51 -2.07
C ASN A 98 3.40 -23.40 -2.89
N PHE A 99 2.52 -22.47 -2.54
CA PHE A 99 1.42 -22.12 -3.43
C PHE A 99 2.03 -21.25 -4.52
N LEU A 100 2.12 -21.81 -5.73
CA LEU A 100 2.33 -21.04 -6.95
C LEU A 100 1.11 -20.12 -7.10
N HIS A 101 1.12 -19.05 -6.31
CA HIS A 101 0.62 -17.80 -6.82
C HIS A 101 1.48 -17.55 -8.07
N GLU A 102 0.94 -17.94 -9.23
CA GLU A 102 0.92 -16.99 -10.32
C GLU A 102 0.50 -15.68 -9.67
N GLN A 103 1.52 -14.89 -9.38
CA GLN A 103 1.45 -13.49 -9.16
C GLN A 103 0.79 -12.89 -10.41
N GLN A 104 -0.51 -13.08 -10.58
CA GLN A 104 -1.33 -11.92 -10.86
C GLN A 104 -1.08 -10.99 -9.67
N LYS A 105 0.01 -10.22 -9.80
CA LYS A 105 0.20 -8.94 -9.18
C LYS A 105 -0.96 -8.05 -9.64
N LEU A 106 -2.19 -8.37 -9.22
CA LEU A 106 -3.01 -7.32 -8.72
C LEU A 106 -2.24 -6.84 -7.50
N TYR A 107 -1.39 -5.84 -7.73
CA TYR A 107 -0.94 -4.98 -6.68
C TYR A 107 -2.21 -4.36 -6.11
N ASN A 108 -2.89 -5.09 -5.22
CA ASN A 108 -3.73 -4.46 -4.22
C ASN A 108 -2.72 -3.71 -3.36
N TYR A 109 -2.38 -2.50 -3.83
CA TYR A 109 -1.78 -1.47 -3.04
C TYR A 109 -2.78 -1.25 -1.91
N SER A 110 -2.67 -2.01 -0.84
CA SER A 110 -3.03 -1.49 0.48
C SER A 110 -2.07 -0.33 0.67
N GLN A 111 -2.42 0.83 0.10
CA GLN A 111 -1.77 2.09 0.39
C GLN A 111 -1.96 2.25 1.89
N THR A 112 -0.96 1.86 2.66
CA THR A 112 -0.96 2.10 4.08
C THR A 112 -0.84 3.59 4.21
N THR A 113 -2.00 4.24 4.33
CA THR A 113 -2.10 5.67 4.50
C THR A 113 -2.25 5.94 5.98
N ASN A 114 -1.33 6.71 6.53
CA ASN A 114 -1.43 7.18 7.91
C ASN A 114 -1.53 8.70 7.88
N THR A 115 -2.55 9.22 8.56
CA THR A 115 -2.77 10.65 8.71
C THR A 115 -2.29 11.09 10.08
N ILE A 116 -1.42 12.08 10.12
CA ILE A 116 -0.99 12.75 11.36
C ILE A 116 -1.73 14.09 11.43
N GLU A 117 -2.45 14.29 12.53
CA GLU A 117 -3.14 15.55 12.81
C GLU A 117 -2.23 16.46 13.64
N LEU A 118 -1.95 17.64 13.11
CA LEU A 118 -1.17 18.67 13.78
C LEU A 118 -2.06 19.85 14.12
N ILE A 119 -1.91 20.34 15.34
CA ILE A 119 -2.57 21.56 15.82
C ILE A 119 -1.47 22.59 16.01
N SER A 120 -1.35 23.55 15.09
CA SER A 120 -0.34 24.60 15.18
C SER A 120 -0.97 25.98 15.20
N LYS A 121 -0.30 26.92 15.90
CA LYS A 121 -0.63 28.34 15.87
C LYS A 121 0.10 28.96 14.67
N GLU A 122 -0.66 29.55 13.76
CA GLU A 122 -0.18 30.51 12.74
C GLU A 122 0.94 30.05 11.79
N LEU A 123 1.05 28.77 11.44
CA LEU A 123 1.98 28.31 10.38
C LEU A 123 1.32 28.26 9.00
N ASN A 124 2.00 28.85 8.01
CA ASN A 124 1.68 28.70 6.58
C ASN A 124 2.04 27.28 6.10
N GLU A 125 1.36 26.81 5.04
CA GLU A 125 1.58 25.47 4.47
C GLU A 125 3.04 25.25 4.02
N GLU A 126 3.67 26.26 3.42
CA GLU A 126 5.06 26.20 2.96
C GLU A 126 6.05 26.07 4.12
N GLN A 127 5.89 26.89 5.16
CA GLN A 127 6.72 26.82 6.38
C GLN A 127 6.55 25.48 7.08
N LEU A 128 5.32 24.94 7.14
CA LEU A 128 5.08 23.61 7.69
C LEU A 128 5.79 22.53 6.88
N LYS A 129 5.74 22.61 5.53
CA LYS A 129 6.47 21.68 4.65
C LYS A 129 7.97 21.77 4.87
N GLU A 130 8.54 22.96 4.97
CA GLU A 130 9.97 23.18 5.22
C GLU A 130 10.39 22.63 6.59
N ASN A 131 9.62 22.90 7.64
CA ASN A 131 9.92 22.40 8.98
C ASN A 131 9.84 20.87 9.05
N VAL A 132 8.82 20.26 8.43
CA VAL A 132 8.72 18.81 8.37
C VAL A 132 9.85 18.22 7.53
N ASP A 133 10.20 18.83 6.39
CA ASP A 133 11.35 18.38 5.56
C ASP A 133 12.66 18.44 6.36
N PHE A 134 12.90 19.53 7.09
CA PHE A 134 14.05 19.69 7.99
C PHE A 134 14.08 18.61 9.08
N ILE A 135 12.95 18.35 9.75
CA ILE A 135 12.88 17.31 10.78
C ILE A 135 13.19 15.92 10.19
N LEU A 136 12.58 15.58 9.05
CA LEU A 136 12.78 14.28 8.44
C LEU A 136 14.21 14.11 7.92
N LYS A 137 14.75 15.13 7.25
CA LYS A 137 16.06 15.07 6.59
C LYS A 137 17.21 15.27 7.56
N ASP A 138 17.22 16.38 8.28
CA ASP A 138 18.39 16.80 9.06
C ASP A 138 18.40 16.16 10.44
N ILE A 139 17.22 15.89 11.03
CA ILE A 139 17.13 15.26 12.36
C ILE A 139 17.00 13.75 12.25
N LEU A 140 16.07 13.23 11.44
CA LEU A 140 15.84 11.78 11.34
C LEU A 140 16.68 11.08 10.27
N LEU A 141 17.45 11.84 9.49
CA LEU A 141 18.37 11.34 8.46
C LEU A 141 17.65 10.59 7.33
N PHE A 142 16.43 11.03 6.98
CA PHE A 142 15.70 10.50 5.83
C PHE A 142 16.19 11.16 4.55
N GLU A 143 16.45 10.36 3.53
CA GLU A 143 16.97 10.85 2.26
C GLU A 143 15.82 11.21 1.32
N ARG A 144 15.76 12.47 0.88
CA ARG A 144 14.79 12.90 -0.12
C ARG A 144 15.16 12.33 -1.48
N ILE A 145 14.20 11.72 -2.17
CA ILE A 145 14.41 11.09 -3.48
C ILE A 145 13.46 11.65 -4.53
N ASN A 146 13.88 11.59 -5.80
CA ASN A 146 13.01 11.93 -6.92
C ASN A 146 12.11 10.74 -7.27
N TYR A 147 10.83 10.99 -7.55
CA TYR A 147 9.84 9.99 -7.95
C TYR A 147 10.33 9.08 -9.09
N GLU A 148 11.06 9.63 -10.06
CA GLU A 148 11.60 8.84 -11.16
C GLU A 148 12.54 7.72 -10.70
N MET A 149 13.27 7.93 -9.61
CA MET A 149 14.17 6.91 -9.06
C MET A 149 13.40 5.74 -8.43
N ILE A 150 12.22 6.00 -7.87
CA ILE A 150 11.34 4.95 -7.35
C ILE A 150 10.78 4.12 -8.51
N ARG A 151 10.38 4.77 -9.61
CA ARG A 151 9.80 4.08 -10.78
C ARG A 151 10.81 3.15 -11.46
N ARG A 152 12.08 3.55 -11.59
CA ARG A 152 13.14 2.74 -12.23
C ARG A 152 13.58 1.53 -11.40
N LYS A 153 13.40 1.57 -10.07
CA LYS A 153 13.71 0.45 -9.18
C LYS A 153 12.58 -0.59 -9.09
N ARG A 154 11.40 -0.32 -9.68
CA ARG A 154 10.34 -1.34 -9.78
C ARG A 154 10.76 -2.36 -10.84
N PRO A 155 10.75 -3.68 -10.55
CA PRO A 155 10.90 -4.68 -11.59
C PRO A 155 9.80 -4.45 -12.63
N ALA A 156 10.21 -4.30 -13.90
CA ALA A 156 9.29 -4.09 -15.01
C ALA A 156 8.15 -5.09 -14.92
N SER A 157 6.92 -4.59 -14.80
CA SER A 157 5.74 -5.43 -14.97
C SER A 157 5.84 -6.12 -16.33
N PRO A 158 5.74 -7.45 -16.41
CA PRO A 158 5.76 -8.13 -17.70
C PRO A 158 4.65 -7.55 -18.55
N SER A 159 5.02 -7.04 -19.73
CA SER A 159 4.06 -6.62 -20.74
C SER A 159 3.17 -7.82 -21.04
N ILE A 160 1.88 -7.66 -20.78
CA ILE A 160 0.86 -8.61 -21.20
C ILE A 160 0.96 -8.66 -22.73
N ILE A 161 1.47 -9.76 -23.26
CA ILE A 161 1.37 -10.07 -24.68
C ILE A 161 -0.08 -10.52 -24.87
N ASP A 162 -0.90 -9.64 -25.45
CA ASP A 162 -2.23 -9.98 -25.94
C ASP A 162 -2.08 -11.00 -27.08
N ASN A 163 -2.15 -12.28 -26.73
CA ASN A 163 -2.34 -13.36 -27.70
C ASN A 163 -3.85 -13.66 -27.81
N THR A 164 -4.55 -12.82 -28.56
CA THR A 164 -5.87 -13.15 -29.09
C THR A 164 -5.79 -13.18 -30.61
N ASN A 165 -5.53 -14.37 -31.15
CA ASN A 165 -6.01 -14.80 -32.47
C ASN A 165 -5.95 -16.33 -32.53
N VAL A 166 -7.04 -16.96 -32.09
CA VAL A 166 -7.36 -18.34 -32.43
C VAL A 166 -8.69 -18.31 -33.19
N THR A 167 -8.66 -18.67 -34.46
CA THR A 167 -9.83 -19.14 -35.21
C THR A 167 -9.51 -20.51 -35.81
N PRO A 168 -10.45 -21.46 -35.80
CA PRO A 168 -10.17 -22.86 -36.15
C PRO A 168 -10.48 -23.19 -37.63
N ASN A 169 -9.90 -24.33 -38.07
CA ASN A 169 -10.17 -25.12 -39.29
C ASN A 169 -9.61 -24.64 -40.63
N SER A 170 -8.64 -25.38 -41.20
CA SER A 170 -8.90 -26.51 -42.12
C SER A 170 -7.60 -27.04 -42.74
N LEU A 171 -7.47 -28.38 -42.80
CA LEU A 171 -6.49 -29.11 -43.62
C LEU A 171 -6.75 -28.88 -45.12
N ALA A 172 -5.70 -28.71 -45.92
CA ALA A 172 -5.29 -29.62 -47.01
C ALA A 172 -4.35 -28.95 -48.05
N GLU A 173 -3.33 -29.71 -48.48
CA GLU A 173 -2.59 -29.71 -49.77
C GLU A 173 -1.78 -28.46 -50.17
N GLN A 174 -0.45 -28.52 -50.13
CA GLN A 174 0.49 -29.03 -51.17
C GLN A 174 0.62 -28.14 -52.43
N MET A 175 1.82 -27.57 -52.61
CA MET A 175 2.66 -27.52 -53.82
C MET A 175 3.33 -26.15 -54.10
N ASP A 176 4.66 -26.25 -54.17
CA ASP A 176 5.64 -25.63 -55.07
C ASP A 176 5.77 -24.12 -55.35
N GLU A 177 7.04 -23.72 -55.17
CA GLU A 177 7.91 -22.94 -56.05
C GLU A 177 7.65 -21.46 -56.38
N THR A 178 8.60 -20.68 -55.87
CA THR A 178 9.44 -19.71 -56.59
C THR A 178 8.96 -18.28 -56.81
N LEU A 179 9.87 -17.39 -56.39
CA LEU A 179 10.21 -16.07 -56.92
C LEU A 179 9.17 -14.94 -56.73
N SER A 180 9.63 -13.88 -56.07
CA SER A 180 9.68 -12.51 -56.62
C SER A 180 9.49 -11.45 -55.53
N THR A 181 10.62 -10.80 -55.21
CA THR A 181 10.75 -9.35 -55.01
C THR A 181 9.49 -8.53 -54.69
N LYS A 182 9.36 -8.08 -53.43
CA LYS A 182 9.13 -6.66 -53.13
C LYS A 182 9.37 -6.35 -51.65
N ARG A 183 10.52 -5.73 -51.36
CA ARG A 183 10.71 -4.91 -50.17
C ARG A 183 9.67 -3.80 -50.18
N ARG A 184 8.68 -3.85 -49.28
CA ARG A 184 7.94 -2.66 -48.86
C ARG A 184 8.63 -2.13 -47.61
N ARG A 185 9.16 -0.91 -47.72
CA ARG A 185 9.48 -0.06 -46.57
C ARG A 185 8.17 0.18 -45.83
N ILE A 186 8.13 -0.19 -44.56
CA ILE A 186 7.12 0.27 -43.63
C ILE A 186 7.75 1.50 -42.99
N ASP A 187 7.05 2.62 -43.14
CA ASP A 187 7.44 3.91 -42.60
C ASP A 187 7.53 3.82 -41.07
N ASP A 188 8.59 4.41 -40.53
CA ASP A 188 8.79 4.67 -39.11
C ASP A 188 7.75 5.71 -38.65
N ASP A 189 6.53 5.27 -38.39
CA ASP A 189 5.59 6.04 -37.59
C ASP A 189 6.04 5.96 -36.13
N GLU A 190 6.88 6.93 -35.78
CA GLU A 190 7.29 7.32 -34.45
C GLU A 190 6.04 7.48 -33.56
N TYR A 191 5.62 6.41 -32.89
CA TYR A 191 4.65 6.45 -31.79
C TYR A 191 5.25 7.27 -30.64
N LYS A 192 5.16 8.60 -30.74
CA LYS A 192 5.26 9.48 -29.59
C LYS A 192 4.08 9.16 -28.69
N LEU A 193 4.34 8.32 -27.69
CA LEU A 193 3.53 8.22 -26.49
C LEU A 193 3.47 9.63 -25.89
N THR A 194 2.44 10.39 -26.25
CA THR A 194 2.07 11.59 -25.51
C THR A 194 1.73 11.14 -24.09
N PRO A 195 2.35 11.74 -23.06
CA PRO A 195 1.91 11.48 -21.70
C PRO A 195 0.45 11.89 -21.61
N THR A 196 -0.43 10.93 -21.36
CA THR A 196 -1.80 11.19 -20.93
C THR A 196 -1.69 12.15 -19.76
N LYS A 197 -2.27 13.34 -19.94
CA LYS A 197 -2.40 14.35 -18.89
C LYS A 197 -3.22 13.73 -17.77
N ASP A 198 -2.54 13.19 -16.77
CA ASP A 198 -3.14 12.97 -15.47
C ASP A 198 -3.62 14.33 -14.94
N SER A 199 -4.86 14.31 -14.47
CA SER A 199 -5.67 15.43 -14.02
C SER A 199 -4.92 16.49 -13.22
N SER A 200 -5.29 17.74 -13.48
CA SER A 200 -4.82 19.05 -13.01
C SER A 200 -4.84 19.30 -11.49
N TYR A 201 -4.58 18.31 -10.64
CA TYR A 201 -4.39 18.44 -9.19
C TYR A 201 -3.34 17.44 -8.69
N SER A 202 -2.16 17.37 -9.31
CA SER A 202 -1.04 16.62 -8.73
C SER A 202 -0.55 17.38 -7.49
N LYS A 203 -1.20 17.12 -6.35
CA LYS A 203 -0.69 17.52 -5.03
C LYS A 203 0.77 17.10 -4.93
N GLU A 204 1.62 18.06 -4.60
CA GLU A 204 3.06 17.88 -4.56
C GLU A 204 3.44 16.89 -3.46
N LYS A 205 3.59 15.62 -3.83
CA LYS A 205 4.05 14.56 -2.94
C LYS A 205 5.57 14.65 -2.81
N ILE A 206 6.06 14.62 -1.57
CA ILE A 206 7.48 14.53 -1.25
C ILE A 206 7.83 13.07 -1.02
N TYR A 207 8.95 12.59 -1.55
CA TYR A 207 9.34 11.19 -1.44
C TYR A 207 10.60 11.04 -0.59
N PHE A 208 10.58 10.07 0.31
CA PHE A 208 11.68 9.76 1.22
C PHE A 208 12.13 8.30 1.09
N GLN A 209 13.43 8.11 1.23
CA GLN A 209 14.10 6.84 1.45
C GLN A 209 14.65 6.82 2.88
N VAL A 210 14.38 5.73 3.58
CA VAL A 210 14.88 5.52 4.95
C VAL A 210 15.81 4.32 4.96
N ILE A 211 17.03 4.55 5.46
CA ILE A 211 18.09 3.53 5.54
C ILE A 211 18.35 3.12 6.98
N TYR A 212 18.16 4.03 7.94
CA TYR A 212 18.51 3.81 9.34
C TYR A 212 17.27 3.82 10.23
N ARG A 213 17.24 2.95 11.24
CA ARG A 213 16.15 2.82 12.23
C ARG A 213 16.16 3.93 13.27
N THR A 214 16.21 5.19 12.84
CA THR A 214 16.32 6.36 13.74
C THR A 214 15.10 6.53 14.65
N TRP A 215 13.97 5.87 14.38
CA TRP A 215 12.78 5.90 15.22
C TRP A 215 12.80 4.92 16.41
N GLN A 216 13.67 3.91 16.41
CA GLN A 216 13.75 2.89 17.47
C GLN A 216 14.87 3.19 18.49
N ASP A 217 14.75 2.62 19.69
CA ASP A 217 15.70 2.69 20.81
C ASP A 217 16.19 4.09 21.27
N ARG A 218 15.63 5.18 20.73
CA ARG A 218 15.98 6.58 21.06
C ARG A 218 15.96 6.87 22.56
N ARG A 219 15.08 6.23 23.34
CA ARG A 219 14.91 6.48 24.79
C ARG A 219 16.17 6.22 25.60
N LYS A 220 16.95 5.19 25.26
CA LYS A 220 18.18 4.84 25.99
C LYS A 220 19.26 5.89 25.72
N LEU A 221 19.40 6.29 24.46
CA LEU A 221 20.39 7.27 24.01
C LEU A 221 20.07 8.68 24.49
N LYS A 222 18.79 9.03 24.48
CA LYS A 222 18.30 10.33 24.94
C LYS A 222 18.76 10.68 26.36
N ARG A 223 18.63 9.74 27.30
CA ARG A 223 19.06 9.96 28.70
C ARG A 223 20.58 10.23 28.82
N ARG A 224 21.38 9.58 27.97
CA ARG A 224 22.83 9.79 27.95
C ARG A 224 23.17 11.17 27.38
N ILE A 225 22.63 11.49 26.20
CA ILE A 225 22.89 12.75 25.50
C ILE A 225 22.37 13.95 26.28
N GLU A 226 21.20 13.85 26.94
CA GLU A 226 20.67 14.92 27.79
C GLU A 226 21.58 15.24 28.98
N ASN A 227 22.28 14.23 29.52
CA ASN A 227 23.22 14.44 30.62
C ASN A 227 24.54 15.07 30.15
N GLU A 228 25.02 14.69 28.97
CA GLU A 228 26.29 15.15 28.39
C GLU A 228 26.16 16.55 27.76
N ASN A 229 25.00 16.86 27.15
CA ASN A 229 24.78 18.08 26.35
C ASN A 229 23.64 18.93 26.93
N LYS A 230 23.75 19.32 28.20
CA LYS A 230 22.70 20.07 28.90
C LYS A 230 22.37 21.43 28.29
N ASN A 231 23.36 22.06 27.63
CA ASN A 231 23.22 23.39 27.05
C ASN A 231 22.82 23.37 25.57
N ALA A 232 22.76 22.19 24.94
CA ALA A 232 22.42 22.06 23.52
C ALA A 232 20.91 22.22 23.31
N SER A 233 20.55 22.79 22.16
CA SER A 233 19.15 22.95 21.79
C SER A 233 18.45 21.59 21.69
N MET A 234 17.11 21.60 21.69
CA MET A 234 16.36 20.35 21.54
C MET A 234 16.70 19.66 20.20
N PHE A 235 16.80 20.44 19.13
CA PHE A 235 17.14 19.96 17.79
C PHE A 235 18.54 19.37 17.73
N GLU A 236 19.54 20.06 18.27
CA GLU A 236 20.93 19.56 18.32
C GLU A 236 21.00 18.21 19.03
N ARG A 237 20.32 18.07 20.18
CA ARG A 237 20.27 16.80 20.92
C ARG A 237 19.60 15.69 20.12
N GLU A 238 18.49 15.98 19.44
CA GLU A 238 17.79 14.97 18.62
C GLU A 238 18.58 14.56 17.37
N THR A 239 19.32 15.50 16.77
CA THR A 239 20.25 15.21 15.67
C THR A 239 21.41 14.33 16.14
N LEU A 240 22.01 14.64 17.31
CA LEU A 240 23.05 13.81 17.91
C LEU A 240 22.56 12.38 18.21
N ILE A 241 21.31 12.23 18.68
CA ILE A 241 20.70 10.90 18.89
C ILE A 241 20.67 10.14 17.56
N SER A 242 20.17 10.75 16.49
CA SER A 242 20.05 10.08 15.20
C SER A 242 21.41 9.74 14.57
N LEU A 243 22.41 10.61 14.73
CA LEU A 243 23.78 10.36 14.27
C LEU A 243 24.41 9.17 15.00
N GLN A 244 24.27 9.09 16.33
CA GLN A 244 24.76 7.94 17.08
C GLN A 244 24.03 6.63 16.72
N LEU A 245 22.73 6.69 16.42
CA LEU A 245 21.99 5.52 15.92
C LEU A 245 22.45 5.10 14.52
N LYS A 246 22.86 6.05 13.67
CA LYS A 246 23.40 5.75 12.34
C LYS A 246 24.73 4.98 12.42
N ASP A 247 25.57 5.30 13.40
CA ASP A 247 26.87 4.64 13.58
C ASP A 247 26.73 3.19 14.10
N ASP A 248 25.57 2.85 14.67
CA ASP A 248 25.25 1.49 15.11
C ASP A 248 24.74 0.62 13.94
N LYS A 249 25.49 -0.43 13.62
CA LYS A 249 25.18 -1.36 12.52
C LYS A 249 23.83 -2.04 12.69
N ASP A 250 23.37 -2.26 13.91
CA ASP A 250 22.09 -2.92 14.18
C ASP A 250 20.89 -2.06 13.74
N HIS A 251 21.11 -0.77 13.56
CA HIS A 251 20.09 0.18 13.09
C HIS A 251 20.09 0.33 11.56
N HIS A 252 21.03 -0.28 10.84
CA HIS A 252 21.03 -0.27 9.38
C HIS A 252 19.96 -1.23 8.84
N LEU A 253 19.08 -0.74 7.97
CA LEU A 253 18.08 -1.57 7.31
C LEU A 253 18.71 -2.38 6.18
N VAL A 254 18.40 -3.68 6.12
CA VAL A 254 18.81 -4.55 5.00
C VAL A 254 18.20 -4.07 3.68
N THR A 255 16.94 -3.63 3.73
CA THR A 255 16.21 -3.05 2.60
C THR A 255 15.71 -1.66 2.98
N PRO A 256 15.94 -0.61 2.16
CA PRO A 256 15.44 0.73 2.47
C PRO A 256 13.91 0.81 2.38
N ILE A 257 13.30 1.61 3.26
CA ILE A 257 11.86 1.91 3.22
C ILE A 257 11.64 3.12 2.32
N TYR A 258 10.71 3.01 1.39
CA TYR A 258 10.31 4.10 0.50
C TYR A 258 8.88 4.52 0.80
N PHE A 259 8.66 5.79 1.13
CA PHE A 259 7.32 6.32 1.33
C PHE A 259 7.18 7.73 0.74
N SER A 260 5.95 8.12 0.42
CA SER A 260 5.61 9.48 0.04
C SER A 260 4.86 10.18 1.17
N MET A 261 5.01 11.48 1.23
CA MET A 261 4.35 12.35 2.19
C MET A 261 3.60 13.44 1.44
N GLU A 262 2.36 13.69 1.87
CA GLU A 262 1.52 14.78 1.39
C GLU A 262 1.04 15.58 2.61
N ILE A 263 1.28 16.89 2.61
CA ILE A 263 0.86 17.78 3.69
C ILE A 263 -0.31 18.62 3.19
N LYS A 264 -1.41 18.63 3.96
CA LYS A 264 -2.62 19.43 3.67
C LYS A 264 -2.98 20.28 4.89
N LEU A 265 -3.04 21.59 4.71
CA LEU A 265 -3.60 22.47 5.73
C LEU A 265 -5.13 22.46 5.63
N LEU A 266 -5.82 22.14 6.72
CA LEU A 266 -7.25 22.33 6.87
C LEU A 266 -7.47 23.69 7.53
N GLN A 267 -8.08 24.62 6.78
CA GLN A 267 -8.48 25.90 7.34
C GLN A 267 -9.50 25.68 8.46
N ALA A 268 -9.30 26.37 9.58
CA ALA A 268 -10.22 26.30 10.71
C ALA A 268 -11.62 26.78 10.29
N THR A 269 -12.63 25.95 10.55
CA THR A 269 -14.02 26.40 10.56
C THR A 269 -14.14 27.46 11.66
N SER A 270 -14.64 28.65 11.28
CA SER A 270 -14.90 29.92 11.99
C SER A 270 -14.78 30.09 13.52
N ASP A 271 -14.76 29.04 14.34
CA ASP A 271 -14.70 29.08 15.81
C ASP A 271 -13.39 28.57 16.44
N GLU A 272 -12.45 28.02 15.66
CA GLU A 272 -11.17 27.52 16.20
C GLU A 272 -9.98 28.43 15.83
N THR A 273 -9.31 29.01 16.84
CA THR A 273 -8.08 29.83 16.69
C THR A 273 -6.82 29.01 16.34
N LYS A 274 -7.00 27.78 15.84
CA LYS A 274 -5.91 26.82 15.63
C LYS A 274 -6.02 26.21 14.24
N ASN A 275 -4.91 26.22 13.49
CA ASN A 275 -4.85 25.57 12.19
C ASN A 275 -4.63 24.07 12.40
N LYS A 276 -5.45 23.24 11.73
CA LYS A 276 -5.30 21.79 11.69
C LYS A 276 -4.54 21.43 10.41
N ALA A 277 -3.50 20.62 10.50
CA ALA A 277 -2.80 20.10 9.32
C ALA A 277 -2.84 18.57 9.30
N HIS A 278 -3.09 18.00 8.13
CA HIS A 278 -3.11 16.56 7.88
C HIS A 278 -1.86 16.18 7.07
N ILE A 279 -0.99 15.36 7.65
CA ILE A 279 0.14 14.76 6.94
C ILE A 279 -0.22 13.33 6.59
N CYS A 280 -0.39 13.05 5.30
CA CYS A 280 -0.65 11.71 4.77
C CYS A 280 0.68 11.05 4.37
N LEU A 281 1.00 9.92 4.98
CA LEU A 281 2.15 9.08 4.64
C LEU A 281 1.68 7.85 3.87
N GLU A 282 2.27 7.58 2.71
CA GLU A 282 1.94 6.42 1.88
C GLU A 282 3.16 5.56 1.57
N LEU A 283 3.11 4.29 1.96
CA LEU A 283 4.17 3.32 1.68
C LEU A 283 4.21 2.95 0.19
N GLN A 284 5.40 2.98 -0.42
CA GLN A 284 5.59 2.66 -1.83
C GLN A 284 5.90 1.17 -2.10
N THR A 285 6.29 0.41 -1.07
CA THR A 285 6.70 -1.00 -1.17
C THR A 285 6.09 -1.85 -0.05
N ASN A 286 5.31 -2.88 -0.40
CA ASN A 286 4.60 -3.71 0.59
C ASN A 286 5.52 -4.58 1.48
N GLU A 287 6.77 -4.81 1.09
CA GLU A 287 7.71 -5.71 1.78
C GLU A 287 8.03 -5.27 3.22
N GLN A 288 7.77 -4.01 3.56
CA GLN A 288 8.15 -3.42 4.85
C GLN A 288 6.99 -2.79 5.61
N HIS A 289 5.76 -3.27 5.40
CA HIS A 289 4.56 -2.73 6.02
C HIS A 289 4.66 -2.61 7.55
N GLN A 290 5.26 -3.59 8.23
CA GLN A 290 5.36 -3.58 9.70
C GLN A 290 6.32 -2.48 10.20
N LEU A 291 7.49 -2.33 9.57
CA LEU A 291 8.43 -1.26 9.89
C LEU A 291 7.85 0.12 9.55
N PHE A 292 7.07 0.22 8.46
CA PHE A 292 6.40 1.45 8.09
C PHE A 292 5.30 1.84 9.09
N ALA A 293 4.57 0.87 9.65
CA ALA A 293 3.61 1.12 10.72
C ALA A 293 4.32 1.67 11.97
N ASP A 294 5.47 1.12 12.33
CA ASP A 294 6.29 1.61 13.45
C ASP A 294 6.79 3.04 13.20
N ILE A 295 7.28 3.35 11.99
CA ILE A 295 7.68 4.71 11.60
C ILE A 295 6.49 5.67 11.69
N SER A 296 5.35 5.28 11.12
CA SER A 296 4.16 6.14 11.09
C SER A 296 3.67 6.44 12.50
N HIS A 297 3.64 5.43 13.37
CA HIS A 297 3.28 5.61 14.78
C HIS A 297 4.28 6.53 15.50
N PHE A 298 5.58 6.36 15.25
CA PHE A 298 6.60 7.23 15.79
C PHE A 298 6.42 8.68 15.31
N LEU A 299 6.26 8.92 14.01
CA LEU A 299 6.08 10.26 13.44
C LEU A 299 4.83 10.95 13.97
N ASN A 300 3.74 10.19 14.19
CA ASN A 300 2.51 10.72 14.78
C ASN A 300 2.73 11.32 16.18
N LEU A 301 3.64 10.76 16.97
CA LEU A 301 4.00 11.29 18.29
C LEU A 301 5.13 12.30 18.24
N TYR A 302 6.05 12.15 17.29
CA TYR A 302 7.29 12.89 17.21
C TYR A 302 7.12 14.26 16.54
N LEU A 303 6.48 14.32 15.37
CA LEU A 303 6.33 15.57 14.60
C LEU A 303 5.59 16.67 15.38
N PRO A 304 4.45 16.41 16.07
CA PRO A 304 3.78 17.45 16.84
C PRO A 304 4.69 18.02 17.94
N LYS A 305 5.50 17.16 18.58
CA LYS A 305 6.41 17.58 19.64
C LYS A 305 7.56 18.47 19.11
N MET A 306 8.14 18.11 17.97
CA MET A 306 9.23 18.89 17.37
C MET A 306 8.75 20.25 16.86
N LEU A 307 7.59 20.27 16.19
CA LEU A 307 7.03 21.49 15.61
C LEU A 307 6.59 22.50 16.68
N ASN A 308 6.04 22.03 17.80
CA ASN A 308 5.64 22.92 18.89
C ASN A 308 6.84 23.57 19.59
N ASN A 309 7.94 22.82 19.77
CA ASN A 309 9.13 23.34 20.43
C ASN A 309 9.94 24.31 19.56
N GLN A 310 9.76 24.27 18.23
CA GLN A 310 10.39 25.24 17.33
C GLN A 310 9.85 26.67 17.52
N ALA A 311 8.66 26.82 18.08
CA ALA A 311 8.05 28.14 18.30
C ALA A 311 8.57 28.87 19.55
N ASP A 312 9.26 28.14 20.44
CA ASP A 312 9.73 28.66 21.75
C ASP A 312 11.25 28.95 21.77
N ASP A 313 12.01 28.54 20.76
CA ASP A 313 13.45 28.83 20.57
C ASP A 313 13.65 30.06 19.67
#